data_AF-S9S8Z1-F1
#
_entry.id   AF-S9S8Z1-F1
#
_cell.length_a   1.000
_cell.length_b   1.000
_cell.length_c   1.000
_cell.angle_alpha   90.00
_cell.angle_beta   90.00
_cell.angle_gamma   90.00
#
_symmetry.space_group_name_H-M   'P 1'
#
loop_
_entity.id
_entity.type
_entity.pdbx_description
1 polymer ?
#
loop_
_entity_poly.entity_id
_entity_poly.type
_entity_poly.pdbx_seq_one_letter_code
_entity_poly.pdbx_strand_id
1 'polypeptide(L)'
;MKITWLGHAGFRIEIEGAVLLVDPWLSGNPMFPAERRAEALEGATHVLLTHGHGDHASDAVAIARERGDPRRRHLRPDVLAFRA
;
A
#
# COMPACT_ATOMS: atom_id res chain seq x y z
N MET A 1 12.72 -6.46 10.91
CA MET A 1 11.30 -6.36 10.52
C MET A 1 10.67 -5.21 11.28
N LYS A 2 9.92 -4.33 10.60
CA LYS A 2 9.17 -3.22 11.23
C LYS A 2 7.75 -3.21 10.68
N ILE A 3 6.77 -3.08 11.56
CA ILE A 3 5.34 -3.05 11.20
C ILE A 3 4.78 -1.71 11.68
N THR A 4 4.13 -0.98 10.77
CA THR A 4 3.42 0.25 11.07
C THR A 4 1.95 0.04 10.75
N TRP A 5 1.08 0.29 11.73
CA TRP A 5 -0.36 0.30 11.49
C TRP A 5 -0.78 1.60 10.80
N LEU A 6 -1.58 1.47 9.75
CA LEU A 6 -2.07 2.58 8.93
C LEU A 6 -3.56 2.87 9.16
N GLY A 7 -4.21 2.18 10.11
CA GLY A 7 -5.65 2.31 10.36
C GLY A 7 -6.48 1.20 9.69
N HIS A 8 -7.62 0.85 10.28
CA HIS A 8 -8.47 -0.26 9.82
C HIS A 8 -7.65 -1.56 9.63
N ALA A 9 -7.70 -2.18 8.45
CA ALA A 9 -6.93 -3.35 8.04
C ALA A 9 -5.56 -3.00 7.41
N GLY A 10 -5.23 -1.70 7.30
CA GLY A 10 -4.04 -1.21 6.62
C GLY A 10 -2.76 -1.39 7.43
N PHE A 11 -1.74 -1.99 6.82
CA PHE A 11 -0.40 -2.12 7.41
C PHE A 11 0.71 -1.81 6.41
N ARG A 12 1.79 -1.20 6.91
CA ARG A 12 3.09 -1.14 6.23
C ARG A 12 4.07 -2.08 6.93
N ILE A 13 4.69 -2.98 6.17
CA ILE A 13 5.65 -3.95 6.69
C ILE A 13 6.97 -3.78 5.97
N GLU A 14 8.05 -3.58 6.73
CA GLU A 14 9.43 -3.54 6.23
C GLU A 14 10.15 -4.83 6.63
N ILE A 15 10.59 -5.59 5.64
CA ILE A 15 11.26 -6.87 5.85
C ILE A 15 12.23 -7.17 4.70
N GLU A 16 13.47 -7.51 5.03
CA GLU A 16 14.50 -8.00 4.07
C GLU A 16 14.60 -7.23 2.73
N GLY A 17 14.47 -5.89 2.79
CA GLY A 17 14.54 -5.02 1.61
C GLY A 17 13.21 -4.79 0.88
N ALA A 18 12.15 -5.48 1.29
CA ALA A 18 10.78 -5.22 0.84
C ALA A 18 10.05 -4.26 1.79
N VAL A 19 9.25 -3.40 1.19
CA VAL A 19 8.23 -2.59 1.87
C VAL A 19 6.87 -3.00 1.30
N LEU A 20 6.07 -3.67 2.12
CA LEU A 20 4.76 -4.21 1.77
C LEU A 20 3.67 -3.27 2.30
N LEU A 21 2.67 -2.97 1.47
CA LEU A 21 1.45 -2.28 1.86
C LEU A 21 0.29 -3.27 1.83
N VAL A 22 -0.24 -3.64 2.98
CA VAL A 22 -1.42 -4.51 3.11
C VAL A 22 -2.65 -3.65 3.22
N ASP A 23 -3.67 -3.91 2.40
CA ASP A 23 -4.98 -3.23 2.37
C ASP A 23 -4.89 -1.70 2.58
N PRO A 24 -4.17 -0.98 1.71
CA PRO A 24 -3.77 0.39 1.98
C PRO A 24 -4.88 1.41 1.75
N TRP A 25 -5.98 1.34 2.51
CA TRP A 25 -7.01 2.39 2.52
C TRP A 25 -6.50 3.62 3.28
N LEU A 26 -6.00 4.60 2.55
CA LEU A 26 -5.40 5.83 3.09
C LEU A 26 -6.33 7.03 2.89
N SER A 27 -7.05 7.07 1.78
CA SER A 27 -7.95 8.16 1.43
C SER A 27 -9.33 7.94 2.05
N GLY A 28 -9.71 8.78 3.01
CA GLY A 28 -11.01 8.69 3.69
C GLY A 28 -11.05 7.68 4.84
N ASN A 29 -9.93 7.03 5.16
CA ASN A 29 -9.80 6.24 6.38
C ASN A 29 -9.72 7.19 7.60
N PRO A 30 -10.69 7.15 8.54
CA PRO A 30 -10.75 8.09 9.66
C PRO A 30 -9.61 7.92 10.67
N MET A 31 -8.91 6.78 10.64
CA MET A 31 -7.77 6.48 11.51
C MET A 31 -6.43 6.86 10.88
N PHE A 32 -6.40 7.16 9.58
CA PHE A 32 -5.16 7.50 8.88
C PHE A 32 -4.98 9.03 8.75
N PRO A 33 -3.91 9.59 9.29
CA PRO A 33 -3.57 11.00 9.08
C PRO A 33 -3.14 11.23 7.61
N ALA A 34 -3.96 11.95 6.85
CA ALA A 34 -3.80 12.14 5.41
C ALA A 34 -2.43 12.76 5.03
N GLU A 35 -1.88 13.62 5.89
CA GLU A 35 -0.57 14.26 5.73
C GLU A 35 0.59 13.25 5.72
N ARG A 36 0.41 12.05 6.27
CA ARG A 36 1.42 10.98 6.30
C ARG A 36 1.39 10.06 5.09
N ARG A 37 0.55 10.33 4.08
CA ARG A 37 0.45 9.50 2.88
C ARG A 37 1.80 9.33 2.17
N ALA A 38 2.57 10.41 2.03
CA ALA A 38 3.88 10.35 1.36
C ALA A 38 4.86 9.42 2.09
N GLU A 39 4.91 9.50 3.42
CA GLU A 39 5.71 8.64 4.30
C GLU A 39 5.24 7.17 4.20
N ALA A 40 3.93 6.93 4.26
CA ALA A 40 3.37 5.58 4.19
C ALA A 40 3.73 4.86 2.88
N LEU A 41 3.82 5.60 1.77
CA LEU A 41 4.14 5.04 0.46
C LEU A 41 5.66 4.95 0.18
N GLU A 42 6.51 5.54 1.03
CA GLU A 42 7.95 5.63 0.78
C GLU A 42 8.59 4.24 0.65
N GLY A 43 9.30 4.05 -0.48
CA GLY A 43 9.97 2.78 -0.79
C GLY A 43 9.03 1.60 -1.01
N ALA A 44 7.70 1.79 -1.12
CA ALA A 44 6.74 0.72 -1.30
C ALA A 44 7.08 -0.16 -2.51
N THR A 45 7.27 -1.44 -2.25
CA THR A 45 7.67 -2.47 -3.23
C THR A 45 6.55 -3.42 -3.61
N HIS A 46 5.53 -3.56 -2.76
CA HIS A 46 4.40 -4.45 -3.02
C HIS A 46 3.12 -3.86 -2.41
N VAL A 47 1.99 -4.17 -3.03
CA VAL A 47 0.65 -3.93 -2.47
C VAL A 47 -0.07 -5.28 -2.38
N LEU A 48 -0.50 -5.65 -1.19
CA LEU A 48 -1.19 -6.90 -0.90
C LEU A 48 -2.64 -6.59 -0.57
N LEU A 49 -3.56 -7.22 -1.29
CA LEU A 49 -5.00 -7.05 -1.07
C LEU A 49 -5.62 -8.34 -0.57
N THR A 50 -6.34 -8.28 0.54
CA THR A 50 -7.09 -9.42 1.07
C THR A 50 -8.36 -9.69 0.26
N HIS A 51 -9.06 -8.63 -0.16
CA HIS A 51 -10.26 -8.68 -1.01
C HIS A 51 -10.57 -7.30 -1.62
N GLY A 52 -11.67 -7.20 -2.38
CA GLY A 52 -11.98 -6.04 -3.22
C GLY A 52 -12.88 -4.95 -2.60
N HIS A 53 -13.15 -4.96 -1.29
CA HIS A 53 -13.96 -3.90 -0.68
C HIS A 53 -13.22 -2.56 -0.63
N GLY A 54 -13.97 -1.46 -0.63
CA GLY A 54 -13.43 -0.10 -0.76
C GLY A 54 -12.56 0.34 0.42
N ASP A 55 -12.86 -0.15 1.61
CA ASP A 55 -12.09 0.02 2.85
C ASP A 55 -10.78 -0.79 2.90
N HIS A 56 -10.47 -1.51 1.82
CA HIS A 56 -9.21 -2.24 1.61
C HIS A 56 -8.50 -1.81 0.32
N ALA A 57 -9.22 -1.74 -0.79
CA ALA A 57 -8.64 -1.69 -2.15
C ALA A 57 -8.69 -0.31 -2.83
N SER A 58 -9.38 0.68 -2.26
CA SER A 58 -9.69 1.95 -2.95
C SER A 58 -8.46 2.73 -3.44
N ASP A 59 -7.36 2.74 -2.69
CA ASP A 59 -6.14 3.44 -3.10
C ASP A 59 -5.15 2.56 -3.89
N ALA A 60 -5.35 1.24 -3.94
CA ALA A 60 -4.35 0.30 -4.43
C ALA A 60 -3.91 0.58 -5.89
N VAL A 61 -4.88 0.84 -6.76
CA VAL A 61 -4.63 1.16 -8.18
C VAL A 61 -3.88 2.48 -8.32
N ALA A 62 -4.25 3.49 -7.53
CA ALA A 62 -3.60 4.80 -7.54
C ALA A 62 -2.15 4.68 -7.07
N ILE A 63 -1.90 3.95 -5.98
CA ILE A 63 -0.57 3.66 -5.44
C ILE A 63 0.31 2.94 -6.49
N ALA A 64 -0.22 1.88 -7.12
CA ALA A 64 0.51 1.13 -8.14
C ALA A 64 0.88 1.98 -9.37
N ARG A 65 0.03 2.95 -9.73
CA ARG A 65 0.30 3.89 -10.83
C ARG A 65 1.30 4.98 -10.43
N GLU A 66 1.16 5.55 -9.24
CA GLU A 66 2.02 6.63 -8.73
C GLU A 66 3.46 6.16 -8.55
N ARG A 67 3.64 4.95 -7.99
CA ARG A 67 4.97 4.36 -7.79
C ARG A 67 5.51 3.68 -9.04
N GLY A 68 4.63 3.29 -9.97
CA GLY A 68 5.03 2.77 -11.26
C GLY A 68 5.45 3.85 -12.26
N ASP A 69 6.58 4.50 -12.02
CA ASP A 69 7.21 5.41 -13.00
C ASP A 69 7.41 4.69 -14.34
N PRO A 70 6.86 5.18 -15.47
CA PRO A 70 7.08 4.59 -16.79
C PRO A 70 8.56 4.51 -17.20
N ARG A 71 9.45 5.29 -16.58
CA ARG A 71 10.92 5.24 -16.79
C ARG A 71 11.64 4.19 -15.93
N ARG A 72 10.97 3.63 -14.91
CA ARG A 72 11.51 2.59 -14.01
C ARG A 72 10.51 1.44 -13.88
N ARG A 73 10.30 0.72 -14.98
CA ARG A 73 9.38 -0.44 -15.05
C ARG A 73 9.63 -1.53 -14.00
N HIS A 74 10.83 -1.60 -13.42
CA HIS A 74 11.22 -2.58 -12.39
C HIS A 74 10.91 -2.11 -10.94
N LEU A 75 10.33 -0.92 -10.75
CA LEU A 75 9.96 -0.37 -9.43
C LEU A 75 8.45 -0.21 -9.25
N ARG A 76 7.63 -0.83 -10.12
CA ARG A 76 6.18 -0.89 -9.88
C ARG A 76 5.96 -1.80 -8.68
N PRO A 77 5.20 -1.39 -7.66
CA PRO A 77 4.83 -2.35 -6.64
C PRO A 77 3.96 -3.43 -7.26
N ASP A 78 4.34 -4.68 -7.04
CA ASP A 78 3.51 -5.82 -7.45
C ASP A 78 2.22 -5.79 -6.65
N VAL A 79 1.08 -5.75 -7.35
CA VAL A 79 -0.24 -5.85 -6.71
C VAL A 79 -0.64 -7.32 -6.69
N LEU A 80 -0.56 -7.93 -5.50
CA LEU A 80 -1.00 -9.29 -5.28
C LEU A 80 -2.35 -9.28 -4.57
N ALA A 81 -3.40 -9.69 -5.28
CA ALA A 81 -4.73 -9.87 -4.71
C ALA A 81 -4.94 -11.34 -4.37
N PHE A 82 -5.19 -11.63 -3.09
CA PHE A 82 -5.59 -12.96 -2.66
C PHE A 82 -7.08 -13.14 -2.97
N ARG A 83 -7.43 -14.24 -3.63
CA ARG A 83 -8.83 -14.62 -3.81
C ARG A 83 -9.21 -15.46 -2.59
N ALA A 84 -10.09 -14.92 -1.75
CA ALA A 84 -10.83 -15.71 -0.76
C ALA A 84 -11.95 -16.50 -1.47
#